data_AF-A0A2H5AVY2-F1
#
_entry.id   AF-A0A2H5AVY2-F1
#
_cell.length_a   1.000
_cell.length_b   1.000
_cell.length_c   1.000
_cell.angle_alpha   90.00
_cell.angle_beta   90.00
_cell.angle_gamma   90.00
#
_symmetry.space_group_name_H-M   'P 1'
#
loop_
_entity.id
_entity.type
_entity.pdbx_description
1 polymer ?
#
loop_
_entity_poly.entity_id
_entity_poly.type
_entity_poly.pdbx_seq_one_letter_code
_entity_poly.pdbx_strand_id
1 'polypeptide(L)'
;MAAELACPYCYETFTVRRIMFRCSSQTGPTGKRCRRERDPVLVQRRGIRGELGPVFADDGRKQLTPHAGACEAVTTFRVCPVCHSTLPAQFGLLGNRLIAMVGAKASGKTVYMTVLLHELMNRVGALGGFALMAADDETMNRFDTHYQDPLYQGGAMFQATPPALVNDNRVDPMVFRFGLTRRGLLGDRPEHTLLSFFDTAGEDFNSQEKIQVNTRYLANSDGIILILDPLQLPGARQLARPGAALPETEGQDSPINVLSRVTSMLLPHRAAGPRGGRLRPGAARVGRISTPIAVVFAKLDAFWDGLAPGSPLLTQPPADGRFHTADSLDVHEEVRHLLREWRGGQLDQILETNYRHYRYFGMSALGNSPTTDGRVAPTGIQPYRVTDPLLWLLSEFGSVATTKRQA
;
A
#
# COMPACT_ATOMS: atom_id res chain seq x y z
N MET A 1 12.84 -24.73 -6.59
CA MET A 1 13.52 -23.46 -6.26
C MET A 1 12.86 -22.88 -5.02
N ALA A 2 13.60 -22.24 -4.12
CA ALA A 2 13.03 -21.64 -2.92
C ALA A 2 12.20 -20.39 -3.30
N ALA A 3 11.04 -20.19 -2.67
CA ALA A 3 10.26 -18.97 -2.87
C ALA A 3 11.06 -17.75 -2.36
N GLU A 4 11.15 -16.72 -3.20
CA GLU A 4 11.69 -15.41 -2.80
C GLU A 4 10.63 -14.64 -2.01
N LEU A 5 11.07 -13.97 -0.95
CA LEU A 5 10.25 -13.08 -0.14
C LEU A 5 10.75 -11.66 -0.33
N ALA A 6 9.84 -10.70 -0.48
CA ALA A 6 10.17 -9.30 -0.46
C ALA A 6 10.06 -8.74 0.97
N CYS A 7 11.07 -7.97 1.40
CA CYS A 7 11.02 -7.27 2.68
C CYS A 7 9.88 -6.23 2.68
N PRO A 8 9.00 -6.18 3.70
CA PRO A 8 7.95 -5.16 3.75
C PRO A 8 8.50 -3.77 4.08
N TYR A 9 9.77 -3.68 4.47
CA TYR A 9 10.44 -2.46 4.88
C TYR A 9 11.29 -1.87 3.74
N CYS A 10 12.17 -2.65 3.12
CA CYS A 10 13.09 -2.16 2.09
C CYS A 10 12.81 -2.69 0.68
N TYR A 11 11.82 -3.56 0.51
CA TYR A 11 11.41 -4.16 -0.77
C TYR A 11 12.46 -5.01 -1.50
N GLU A 12 13.59 -5.31 -0.85
CA GLU A 12 14.59 -6.24 -1.35
C GLU A 12 14.09 -7.68 -1.25
N THR A 13 14.40 -8.50 -2.26
CA THR A 13 14.03 -9.92 -2.26
C THR A 13 15.14 -10.78 -1.68
N PHE A 14 14.75 -11.80 -0.91
CA PHE A 14 15.66 -12.80 -0.38
C PHE A 14 14.90 -14.09 -0.07
N THR A 15 15.60 -15.22 -0.05
CA THR A 15 15.02 -16.50 0.38
C THR A 15 14.92 -16.57 1.91
N VAL A 16 13.95 -17.30 2.45
CA VAL A 16 13.77 -17.53 3.90
C VAL A 16 15.07 -17.88 4.64
N ARG A 17 15.93 -18.72 4.03
CA ARG A 17 17.22 -19.14 4.63
C ARG A 17 18.17 -17.99 4.94
N ARG A 18 18.07 -16.87 4.20
CA ARG A 18 18.94 -15.70 4.36
C ARG A 18 18.47 -14.75 5.46
N ILE A 19 17.32 -15.00 6.08
CA ILE A 19 16.87 -14.19 7.22
C ILE A 19 17.90 -14.31 8.34
N MET A 20 18.31 -13.17 8.87
CA MET A 20 19.28 -13.08 9.96
C MET A 20 18.54 -12.92 11.30
N PHE A 21 19.28 -12.96 12.41
CA PHE A 21 18.75 -12.78 13.75
C PHE A 21 19.42 -11.61 14.44
N ARG A 22 18.69 -10.98 15.35
CA ARG A 22 19.20 -9.93 16.24
C ARG A 22 19.26 -10.46 17.66
N CYS A 23 20.41 -10.31 18.30
CA CYS A 23 20.56 -10.67 19.71
C CYS A 23 19.61 -9.82 20.57
N SER A 24 18.93 -10.45 21.53
CA SER A 24 18.07 -9.75 22.50
C SER A 24 18.85 -8.94 23.54
N SER A 25 20.19 -9.10 23.57
CA SER A 25 21.09 -8.54 24.59
C SER A 25 20.68 -8.88 26.02
N GLN A 26 19.94 -9.99 26.20
CA GLN A 26 19.70 -10.59 27.50
C GLN A 26 20.91 -11.40 27.96
N THR A 27 21.02 -11.64 29.27
CA THR A 27 22.05 -12.50 29.84
C THR A 27 21.74 -13.95 29.46
N GLY A 28 22.67 -14.62 28.78
CA GLY A 28 22.48 -16.01 28.42
C GLY A 28 22.84 -17.00 29.54
N PRO A 29 22.66 -18.31 29.31
CA PRO A 29 22.82 -19.35 30.32
C PRO A 29 24.22 -19.39 30.98
N THR A 30 25.24 -18.91 30.26
CA THR A 30 26.63 -18.88 30.75
C THR A 30 26.99 -17.58 31.47
N GLY A 31 26.01 -16.73 31.81
CA GLY A 31 26.23 -15.42 32.45
C GLY A 31 26.77 -14.33 31.52
N LYS A 32 26.99 -14.61 30.24
CA LYS A 32 27.49 -13.65 29.24
C LYS A 32 26.36 -12.79 28.68
N ARG A 33 26.67 -11.55 28.30
CA ARG A 33 25.71 -10.60 27.70
C ARG A 33 26.37 -9.82 26.56
N CYS A 34 25.70 -9.74 25.41
CA CYS A 34 26.16 -8.91 24.30
C CYS A 34 25.88 -7.43 24.56
N ARG A 35 26.87 -6.58 24.29
CA ARG A 35 26.71 -5.12 24.32
C ARG A 35 25.69 -4.68 23.28
N ARG A 36 24.90 -3.65 23.62
CA ARG A 36 24.04 -2.95 22.66
C ARG A 36 24.87 -1.88 21.96
N GLU A 37 24.76 -1.81 20.65
CA GLU A 37 25.50 -0.87 19.83
C GLU A 37 24.63 -0.35 18.69
N ARG A 38 25.08 0.73 18.04
CA ARG A 38 24.40 1.25 16.85
C ARG A 38 24.61 0.29 15.69
N ASP A 39 23.53 -0.07 15.03
CA ASP A 39 23.56 -0.86 13.80
C ASP A 39 23.76 0.07 12.59
N PRO A 40 24.95 0.09 11.96
CA PRO A 40 25.23 1.02 10.86
C PRO A 40 24.36 0.78 9.63
N VAL A 41 23.98 -0.48 9.36
CA VAL A 41 23.12 -0.84 8.22
C VAL A 41 21.71 -0.34 8.47
N LEU A 42 21.18 -0.54 9.67
CA LEU A 42 19.86 -0.05 10.05
C LEU A 42 19.80 1.48 10.02
N VAL A 43 20.82 2.16 10.55
CA VAL A 43 20.92 3.64 10.52
C VAL A 43 20.94 4.14 9.07
N GLN A 44 21.78 3.56 8.21
CA GLN A 44 21.91 3.99 6.83
C GLN A 44 20.59 3.78 6.06
N ARG A 45 20.03 2.56 6.13
CA ARG A 45 18.89 2.15 5.30
C ARG A 45 17.54 2.63 5.82
N ARG A 46 17.40 2.81 7.14
CA ARG A 46 16.12 3.12 7.82
C ARG A 46 16.14 4.39 8.64
N GLY A 47 17.32 4.96 8.92
CA GLY A 47 17.43 6.13 9.79
C GLY A 47 17.22 5.83 11.28
N ILE A 48 17.00 4.57 11.67
CA ILE A 48 16.76 4.19 13.07
C ILE A 48 18.09 4.14 13.83
N ARG A 49 18.24 4.99 14.85
CA ARG A 49 19.50 5.23 15.58
C ARG A 49 19.60 4.54 16.94
N GLY A 50 18.62 3.71 17.30
CA GLY A 50 18.60 3.02 18.59
C GLY A 50 19.79 2.06 18.76
N GLU A 51 20.30 1.95 19.99
CA GLU A 51 21.29 0.93 20.34
C GLU A 51 20.60 -0.42 20.52
N LEU A 52 21.02 -1.41 19.75
CA LEU A 52 20.39 -2.72 19.66
C LEU A 52 21.43 -3.82 19.84
N GLY A 53 20.98 -5.05 20.08
CA GLY A 53 21.90 -6.19 20.08
C GLY A 53 22.47 -6.44 18.68
N PRO A 54 23.64 -7.10 18.59
CA PRO A 54 24.30 -7.40 17.32
C PRO A 54 23.44 -8.31 16.44
N VAL A 55 23.60 -8.15 15.12
CA VAL A 55 22.97 -8.99 14.10
C VAL A 55 23.91 -10.14 13.74
N PHE A 56 23.37 -11.35 13.62
CA PHE A 56 24.14 -12.55 13.30
C PHE A 56 23.37 -13.47 12.34
N ALA A 57 24.10 -14.30 11.60
CA ALA A 57 23.53 -15.22 10.63
C ALA A 57 23.30 -16.62 11.24
N ASP A 58 22.19 -17.25 10.85
CA ASP A 58 21.88 -18.67 11.07
C ASP A 58 20.84 -19.10 10.02
N ASP A 59 20.34 -20.32 10.05
CA ASP A 59 19.23 -20.76 9.19
C ASP A 59 17.95 -19.99 9.53
N GLY A 60 17.64 -18.99 8.69
CA GLY A 60 16.48 -18.12 8.82
C GLY A 60 15.10 -18.81 8.77
N ARG A 61 15.07 -20.13 8.54
CA ARG A 61 13.87 -20.98 8.71
C ARG A 61 13.52 -21.21 10.18
N LYS A 62 14.51 -21.15 11.07
CA LYS A 62 14.32 -21.26 12.52
C LYS A 62 13.49 -20.07 13.01
N GLN A 63 12.60 -20.33 13.97
CA GLN A 63 11.81 -19.28 14.64
C GLN A 63 12.50 -18.74 15.90
N LEU A 64 13.42 -19.52 16.45
CA LEU A 64 14.24 -19.18 17.59
C LEU A 64 15.64 -19.76 17.39
N THR A 65 16.66 -19.06 17.85
CA THR A 65 18.04 -19.57 17.81
C THR A 65 18.90 -18.93 18.90
N PRO A 66 19.88 -19.64 19.49
CA PRO A 66 20.90 -19.03 20.34
C PRO A 66 21.88 -18.17 19.54
N HIS A 67 22.38 -17.10 20.16
CA HIS A 67 23.55 -16.38 19.64
C HIS A 67 24.83 -17.17 19.99
N ALA A 68 25.01 -18.29 19.29
CA ALA A 68 26.07 -19.26 19.53
C ALA A 68 27.46 -18.65 19.35
N GLY A 69 28.37 -18.98 20.28
CA GLY A 69 29.74 -18.45 20.30
C GLY A 69 29.87 -17.05 20.91
N ALA A 70 28.76 -16.45 21.35
CA ALA A 70 28.74 -15.13 21.98
C ALA A 70 28.10 -15.18 23.38
N CYS A 71 26.83 -14.76 23.50
CA CYS A 71 26.12 -14.77 24.78
C CYS A 71 25.32 -16.05 25.03
N GLU A 72 25.11 -16.91 24.04
CA GLU A 72 24.25 -18.10 24.13
C GLU A 72 22.76 -17.81 24.48
N ALA A 73 22.37 -16.53 24.57
CA ALA A 73 20.98 -16.16 24.78
C ALA A 73 20.15 -16.48 23.53
N VAL A 74 18.96 -17.06 23.74
CA VAL A 74 18.01 -17.36 22.67
C VAL A 74 17.29 -16.10 22.24
N THR A 75 17.13 -15.92 20.93
CA THR A 75 16.38 -14.83 20.34
C THR A 75 15.35 -15.35 19.34
N THR A 76 14.22 -14.65 19.27
CA THR A 76 13.18 -14.79 18.24
C THR A 76 13.18 -13.61 17.27
N PHE A 77 14.04 -12.60 17.49
CA PHE A 77 14.10 -11.41 16.66
C PHE A 77 14.78 -11.72 15.34
N ARG A 78 13.96 -11.95 14.32
CA ARG A 78 14.39 -12.15 12.94
C ARG A 78 14.50 -10.80 12.26
N VAL A 79 15.55 -10.59 11.46
CA VAL A 79 15.81 -9.32 10.78
C VAL A 79 16.06 -9.51 9.29
N CYS A 80 15.76 -8.49 8.50
CA CYS A 80 16.09 -8.45 7.09
C CYS A 80 17.62 -8.48 6.90
N PRO A 81 18.17 -9.35 6.03
CA PRO A 81 19.61 -9.39 5.77
C PRO A 81 20.16 -8.17 5.00
N VAL A 82 19.29 -7.28 4.52
CA VAL A 82 19.70 -6.11 3.71
C VAL A 82 19.56 -4.80 4.48
N CYS A 83 18.45 -4.60 5.19
CA CYS A 83 18.21 -3.36 5.94
C CYS A 83 18.25 -3.52 7.47
N HIS A 84 18.41 -4.75 7.98
CA HIS A 84 18.44 -5.07 9.40
C HIS A 84 17.16 -4.70 10.20
N SER A 85 16.08 -4.29 9.51
CA SER A 85 14.75 -4.11 10.11
C SER A 85 14.28 -5.43 10.72
N THR A 86 13.74 -5.37 11.94
CA THR A 86 13.06 -6.50 12.56
C THR A 86 11.86 -6.90 11.72
N LEU A 87 11.84 -8.14 11.26
CA LEU A 87 10.75 -8.69 10.48
C LEU A 87 9.62 -9.13 11.42
N PRO A 88 8.35 -9.01 11.03
CA PRO A 88 7.24 -9.52 11.84
C PRO A 88 7.44 -11.00 12.16
N ALA A 89 7.06 -11.44 13.37
CA ALA A 89 7.38 -12.78 13.87
C ALA A 89 7.00 -13.91 12.90
N GLN A 90 5.88 -13.75 12.19
CA GLN A 90 5.34 -14.75 11.24
C GLN A 90 5.81 -14.53 9.79
N PHE A 91 6.80 -13.67 9.55
CA PHE A 91 7.32 -13.39 8.21
C PHE A 91 7.93 -14.64 7.56
N GLY A 92 7.47 -14.96 6.36
CA GLY A 92 7.85 -16.19 5.65
C GLY A 92 7.08 -17.44 6.10
N LEU A 93 6.15 -17.31 7.05
CA LEU A 93 5.15 -18.32 7.38
C LEU A 93 3.75 -17.95 6.85
N LEU A 94 3.44 -16.65 6.79
CA LEU A 94 2.20 -16.11 6.24
C LEU A 94 2.33 -15.70 4.78
N GLY A 95 1.18 -15.52 4.13
CA GLY A 95 1.08 -14.72 2.91
C GLY A 95 1.44 -13.27 3.21
N ASN A 96 2.51 -12.79 2.59
CA ASN A 96 2.89 -11.38 2.64
C ASN A 96 2.39 -10.72 1.37
N ARG A 97 1.65 -9.61 1.48
CA ARG A 97 1.13 -8.87 0.32
C ARG A 97 1.63 -7.44 0.36
N LEU A 98 2.50 -7.11 -0.59
CA LEU A 98 2.97 -5.74 -0.76
C LEU A 98 1.99 -4.98 -1.64
N ILE A 99 1.35 -3.95 -1.07
CA ILE A 99 0.41 -3.10 -1.79
C ILE A 99 1.11 -1.79 -2.14
N ALA A 100 1.30 -1.55 -3.42
CA ALA A 100 1.87 -0.30 -3.90
C ALA A 100 0.82 0.80 -3.98
N MET A 101 1.05 1.94 -3.33
CA MET A 101 0.22 3.14 -3.54
C MET A 101 0.95 4.13 -4.43
N VAL A 102 0.31 4.53 -5.53
CA VAL A 102 0.89 5.45 -6.52
C VAL A 102 -0.15 6.49 -6.93
N GLY A 103 0.30 7.67 -7.35
CA GLY A 103 -0.58 8.76 -7.76
C GLY A 103 0.18 10.07 -7.87
N ALA A 104 -0.38 11.01 -8.63
CA ALA A 104 0.18 12.36 -8.76
C ALA A 104 0.26 13.08 -7.41
N LYS A 105 1.00 14.18 -7.35
CA LYS A 105 0.91 15.10 -6.21
C LYS A 105 -0.49 15.71 -6.16
N ALA A 106 -0.94 16.02 -4.95
CA ALA A 106 -2.31 16.47 -4.63
C ALA A 106 -3.45 15.48 -4.99
N SER A 107 -3.16 14.23 -5.39
CA SER A 107 -4.20 13.25 -5.70
C SER A 107 -4.94 12.69 -4.48
N GLY A 108 -4.50 13.03 -3.27
CA GLY A 108 -5.12 12.59 -2.02
C GLY A 108 -4.56 11.29 -1.45
N LYS A 109 -3.39 10.80 -1.91
CA LYS A 109 -2.77 9.56 -1.41
C LYS A 109 -2.63 9.48 0.11
N THR A 110 -2.00 10.50 0.70
CA THR A 110 -1.78 10.58 2.16
C THR A 110 -3.10 10.57 2.91
N VAL A 111 -4.07 11.37 2.46
CA VAL A 111 -5.42 11.43 3.05
C VAL A 111 -6.11 10.08 2.94
N TYR A 112 -6.08 9.46 1.75
CA TYR A 112 -6.65 8.15 1.51
C TYR A 112 -6.04 7.08 2.41
N MET A 113 -4.70 7.00 2.48
CA MET A 113 -4.01 6.04 3.34
C MET A 113 -4.42 6.24 4.80
N THR A 114 -4.39 7.48 5.29
CA THR A 114 -4.75 7.78 6.69
C THR A 114 -6.17 7.33 7.00
N VAL A 115 -7.13 7.71 6.16
CA VAL A 115 -8.55 7.38 6.36
C VAL A 115 -8.78 5.87 6.21
N LEU A 116 -8.17 5.22 5.21
CA LEU A 116 -8.26 3.77 5.03
C LEU A 116 -7.78 3.02 6.27
N LEU A 117 -6.59 3.35 6.77
CA LEU A 117 -6.01 2.69 7.94
C LEU A 117 -6.87 2.96 9.19
N HIS A 118 -7.32 4.21 9.39
CA HIS A 118 -8.21 4.56 10.49
C HIS A 118 -9.52 3.76 10.47
N GLU A 119 -10.17 3.67 9.30
CA GLU A 119 -11.43 2.93 9.15
C GLU A 119 -11.23 1.43 9.41
N LEU A 120 -10.15 0.84 8.90
CA LEU A 120 -9.82 -0.58 9.13
C LEU A 120 -9.48 -0.89 10.60
N MET A 121 -8.86 0.05 11.32
CA MET A 121 -8.52 -0.12 12.74
C MET A 121 -9.73 0.09 13.66
N ASN A 122 -10.63 1.03 13.34
CA ASN A 122 -11.69 1.46 14.25
C ASN A 122 -13.08 0.91 13.92
N ARG A 123 -13.29 0.29 12.74
CA ARG A 123 -14.62 -0.21 12.31
C ARG A 123 -14.69 -1.72 12.11
N VAL A 124 -14.02 -2.49 12.97
CA VAL A 124 -13.93 -3.97 12.94
C VAL A 124 -15.29 -4.67 12.75
N GLY A 125 -16.34 -4.20 13.43
CA GLY A 125 -17.69 -4.80 13.34
C GLY A 125 -18.43 -4.50 12.04
N ALA A 126 -18.31 -3.27 11.52
CA ALA A 126 -18.91 -2.86 10.24
C ALA A 126 -18.17 -3.45 9.03
N LEU A 127 -16.93 -3.90 9.22
CA LEU A 127 -16.11 -4.51 8.19
C LEU A 127 -16.11 -6.04 8.28
N GLY A 128 -17.09 -6.63 8.98
CA GLY A 128 -17.30 -8.07 9.08
C GLY A 128 -16.12 -8.87 9.66
N GLY A 129 -15.49 -8.33 10.70
CA GLY A 129 -14.54 -9.07 11.55
C GLY A 129 -13.09 -9.04 11.09
N PHE A 130 -12.72 -8.09 10.21
CA PHE A 130 -11.31 -7.80 9.95
C PHE A 130 -10.67 -7.10 11.15
N ALA A 131 -9.42 -7.45 11.45
CA ALA A 131 -8.59 -6.72 12.41
C ALA A 131 -7.34 -6.20 11.71
N LEU A 132 -7.07 -4.90 11.81
CA LEU A 132 -5.81 -4.31 11.37
C LEU A 132 -4.99 -3.92 12.60
N MET A 133 -3.74 -4.38 12.66
CA MET A 133 -2.82 -4.07 13.75
C MET A 133 -1.48 -3.62 13.17
N ALA A 134 -0.86 -2.59 13.75
CA ALA A 134 0.51 -2.23 13.38
C ALA A 134 1.46 -3.43 13.59
N ALA A 135 2.46 -3.58 12.72
CA ALA A 135 3.43 -4.66 12.83
C ALA A 135 4.40 -4.47 14.00
N ASP A 136 4.61 -3.23 14.43
CA ASP A 136 5.48 -2.81 15.52
C ASP A 136 4.99 -1.47 16.13
N ASP A 137 5.47 -1.17 17.35
CA ASP A 137 5.10 0.04 18.10
C ASP A 137 5.52 1.33 17.37
N GLU A 138 6.63 1.28 16.62
CA GLU A 138 7.12 2.41 15.83
C GLU A 138 6.13 2.78 14.73
N THR A 139 5.62 1.80 13.99
CA THR A 139 4.58 2.01 12.97
C THR A 139 3.33 2.62 13.59
N MET A 140 2.88 2.12 14.75
CA MET A 140 1.69 2.65 15.42
C MET A 140 1.90 4.10 15.86
N ASN A 141 2.98 4.38 16.60
CA ASN A 141 3.30 5.71 17.08
C ASN A 141 3.44 6.71 15.93
N ARG A 142 4.07 6.30 14.82
CA ARG A 142 4.20 7.15 13.62
C ARG A 142 2.84 7.42 12.98
N PHE A 143 1.98 6.41 12.88
CA PHE A 143 0.63 6.57 12.34
C PHE A 143 -0.20 7.55 13.17
N ASP A 144 -0.21 7.38 14.49
CA ASP A 144 -0.96 8.25 15.39
C ASP A 144 -0.46 9.70 15.31
N THR A 145 0.85 9.90 15.54
CA THR A 145 1.44 11.24 15.67
C THR A 145 1.51 12.05 14.37
N HIS A 146 1.78 11.40 13.23
CA HIS A 146 2.00 12.09 11.95
C HIS A 146 0.82 12.02 10.99
N TYR A 147 -0.14 11.12 11.19
CA TYR A 147 -1.23 10.90 10.24
C TYR A 147 -2.61 11.03 10.90
N GLN A 148 -2.94 10.14 11.84
CA GLN A 148 -4.28 10.07 12.41
C GLN A 148 -4.61 11.30 13.26
N ASP A 149 -3.78 11.64 14.24
CA ASP A 149 -4.08 12.72 15.18
C ASP A 149 -4.13 14.09 14.51
N PRO A 150 -3.19 14.47 13.63
CA PRO A 150 -3.28 15.74 12.90
C PRO A 150 -4.58 15.88 12.09
N LEU A 151 -5.04 14.78 11.47
CA LEU A 151 -6.22 14.79 10.60
C LEU A 151 -7.54 14.72 11.39
N TYR A 152 -7.69 13.73 12.27
CA TYR A 152 -8.95 13.46 12.98
C TYR A 152 -9.13 14.31 14.24
N GLN A 153 -8.06 14.54 15.01
CA GLN A 153 -8.14 15.34 16.24
C GLN A 153 -7.83 16.82 15.96
N GLY A 154 -6.76 17.06 15.19
CA GLY A 154 -6.32 18.41 14.83
C GLY A 154 -7.18 19.07 13.75
N GLY A 155 -7.91 18.28 12.95
CA GLY A 155 -8.71 18.75 11.82
C GLY A 155 -7.88 19.43 10.73
N ALA A 156 -6.57 19.20 10.70
CA ALA A 156 -5.64 19.85 9.79
C ALA A 156 -5.35 18.98 8.57
N MET A 157 -5.40 19.56 7.38
CA MET A 157 -4.96 18.88 6.17
C MET A 157 -3.43 18.72 6.18
N PHE A 158 -2.95 17.63 5.59
CA PHE A 158 -1.53 17.41 5.42
C PHE A 158 -0.93 18.51 4.55
N GLN A 159 0.17 19.10 5.02
CA GLN A 159 1.05 19.87 4.16
C GLN A 159 1.52 18.97 3.01
N ALA A 160 1.82 19.55 1.85
CA ALA A 160 2.34 18.77 0.72
C ALA A 160 3.49 17.90 1.21
N THR A 161 3.37 16.58 1.05
CA THR A 161 4.37 15.61 1.51
C THR A 161 5.72 16.09 0.99
N PRO A 162 6.66 16.50 1.87
CA PRO A 162 7.98 16.90 1.42
C PRO A 162 8.52 15.73 0.59
N PRO A 163 9.14 15.97 -0.59
CA PRO A 163 9.78 14.92 -1.36
C PRO A 163 10.62 14.10 -0.39
N ALA A 164 10.36 12.79 -0.28
CA ALA A 164 10.79 11.95 0.85
C ALA A 164 12.11 12.45 1.41
N LEU A 165 12.08 12.94 2.66
CA LEU A 165 13.13 13.73 3.32
C LEU A 165 14.48 13.58 2.62
N VAL A 166 14.94 14.67 2.00
CA VAL A 166 16.31 14.86 1.53
C VAL A 166 17.25 14.47 2.68
N ASN A 167 17.67 13.20 2.69
CA ASN A 167 18.84 12.61 3.33
C ASN A 167 18.74 11.07 3.14
N ASP A 168 19.44 10.55 2.13
CA ASP A 168 20.08 9.21 2.17
C ASP A 168 19.26 7.97 1.71
N ASN A 169 18.38 8.06 0.69
CA ASN A 169 17.67 6.90 0.10
C ASN A 169 16.82 6.06 1.09
N ARG A 170 16.27 6.70 2.12
CA ARG A 170 15.51 6.01 3.18
C ARG A 170 14.06 5.77 2.77
N VAL A 171 13.59 4.55 3.03
CA VAL A 171 12.20 4.13 2.83
C VAL A 171 11.62 3.88 4.20
N ASP A 172 10.46 4.45 4.49
CA ASP A 172 9.77 4.20 5.75
C ASP A 172 8.30 3.87 5.50
N PRO A 173 7.98 2.63 5.08
CA PRO A 173 6.60 2.21 4.91
C PRO A 173 5.89 2.00 6.24
N MET A 174 4.57 2.08 6.21
CA MET A 174 3.72 1.60 7.27
C MET A 174 3.42 0.11 7.05
N VAL A 175 3.77 -0.73 8.01
CA VAL A 175 3.56 -2.17 7.91
C VAL A 175 2.49 -2.59 8.91
N PHE A 176 1.42 -3.21 8.40
CA PHE A 176 0.29 -3.67 9.20
C PHE A 176 0.04 -5.17 9.01
N ARG A 177 -0.51 -5.79 10.04
CA ARG A 177 -1.05 -7.14 10.04
C ARG A 177 -2.56 -7.04 9.84
N PHE A 178 -3.03 -7.54 8.71
CA PHE A 178 -4.44 -7.71 8.43
C PHE A 178 -4.86 -9.12 8.80
N GLY A 179 -5.74 -9.27 9.78
CA GLY A 179 -6.32 -10.54 10.21
C GLY A 179 -7.76 -10.68 9.75
N LEU A 180 -8.11 -11.84 9.22
CA LEU A 180 -9.49 -12.26 8.96
C LEU A 180 -9.73 -13.61 9.63
N THR A 181 -10.91 -13.79 10.23
CA THR A 181 -11.34 -15.10 10.69
C THR A 181 -12.13 -15.80 9.60
N ARG A 182 -11.56 -16.86 9.00
CA ARG A 182 -12.24 -17.66 8.01
C ARG A 182 -13.07 -18.73 8.69
N ARG A 183 -14.39 -18.65 8.54
CA ARG A 183 -15.31 -19.68 9.02
C ARG A 183 -15.20 -20.92 8.13
N GLY A 184 -14.86 -22.06 8.74
CA GLY A 184 -14.72 -23.34 8.06
C GLY A 184 -15.57 -24.42 8.72
N LEU A 185 -15.83 -25.51 7.98
CA LEU A 185 -16.58 -26.68 8.48
C LEU A 185 -15.89 -27.36 9.69
N LEU A 186 -14.57 -27.22 9.79
CA LEU A 186 -13.72 -27.77 10.86
C LEU A 186 -13.37 -26.73 11.95
N GLY A 187 -14.08 -25.59 11.97
CA GLY A 187 -13.85 -24.49 12.89
C GLY A 187 -13.24 -23.26 12.22
N ASP A 188 -13.21 -22.18 12.98
CA ASP A 188 -12.71 -20.88 12.55
C ASP A 188 -11.19 -20.86 12.51
N ARG A 189 -10.62 -20.37 11.40
CA ARG A 189 -9.15 -20.23 11.23
C ARG A 189 -8.78 -18.77 10.99
N PRO A 190 -7.92 -18.17 11.83
CA PRO A 190 -7.39 -16.85 11.55
C PRO A 190 -6.39 -16.94 10.39
N GLU A 191 -6.65 -16.17 9.34
CA GLU A 191 -5.71 -15.90 8.25
C GLU A 191 -5.12 -14.50 8.46
N HIS A 192 -3.80 -14.41 8.39
CA HIS A 192 -3.09 -13.15 8.53
C HIS A 192 -2.34 -12.82 7.25
N THR A 193 -2.45 -11.57 6.80
CA THR A 193 -1.72 -11.02 5.67
C THR A 193 -0.92 -9.82 6.17
N LEU A 194 0.37 -9.76 5.82
CA LEU A 194 1.16 -8.53 6.02
C LEU A 194 0.88 -7.56 4.88
N LEU A 195 0.50 -6.34 5.21
CA LEU A 195 0.32 -5.22 4.30
C LEU A 195 1.43 -4.20 4.53
N SER A 196 2.04 -3.72 3.45
CA SER A 196 3.01 -2.63 3.51
C SER A 196 2.55 -1.50 2.60
N PHE A 197 2.45 -0.30 3.16
CA PHE A 197 2.02 0.92 2.50
C PHE A 197 3.15 1.95 2.52
N PHE A 198 3.52 2.47 1.36
CA PHE A 198 4.53 3.52 1.25
C PHE A 198 3.94 4.73 0.56
N ASP A 199 3.77 5.80 1.33
CA ASP A 199 3.32 7.09 0.83
C ASP A 199 4.54 7.91 0.39
N THR A 200 4.85 7.89 -0.91
CA THR A 200 5.85 8.77 -1.52
C THR A 200 5.21 10.05 -2.01
N ALA A 201 5.97 11.14 -2.03
CA ALA A 201 5.56 12.31 -2.78
C ALA A 201 5.38 11.91 -4.26
N GLY A 202 4.30 12.37 -4.91
CA GLY A 202 3.96 11.96 -6.27
C GLY A 202 5.00 12.33 -7.33
N GLU A 203 5.97 13.18 -6.99
CA GLU A 203 7.08 13.65 -7.82
C GLU A 203 8.36 12.79 -7.68
N ASP A 204 8.39 11.81 -6.76
CA ASP A 204 9.58 11.00 -6.44
C ASP A 204 9.98 9.99 -7.54
N PHE A 205 9.30 10.00 -8.69
CA PHE A 205 9.64 9.16 -9.85
C PHE A 205 10.62 9.81 -10.84
N ASN A 206 11.05 11.05 -10.59
CA ASN A 206 11.87 11.82 -11.54
C ASN A 206 13.39 11.84 -11.21
N SER A 207 13.83 11.41 -10.02
CA SER A 207 15.27 11.37 -9.69
C SER A 207 15.85 9.95 -9.69
N GLN A 208 17.05 9.77 -10.25
CA GLN A 208 17.63 8.43 -10.50
C GLN A 208 17.77 7.55 -9.25
N GLU A 209 18.07 8.14 -8.10
CA GLU A 209 18.20 7.40 -6.84
C GLU A 209 16.84 7.00 -6.24
N LYS A 210 15.84 7.88 -6.32
CA LYS A 210 14.46 7.60 -5.87
C LYS A 210 13.74 6.61 -6.80
N ILE A 211 14.09 6.61 -8.10
CA ILE A 211 13.62 5.62 -9.07
C ILE A 211 13.97 4.20 -8.61
N GLN A 212 15.14 3.92 -8.05
CA GLN A 212 15.50 2.54 -7.69
C GLN A 212 14.62 1.97 -6.57
N VAL A 213 14.36 2.74 -5.52
CA VAL A 213 13.47 2.33 -4.43
C VAL A 213 12.05 2.15 -4.95
N ASN A 214 11.55 3.13 -5.70
CA ASN A 214 10.19 3.11 -6.25
C ASN A 214 10.01 1.98 -7.26
N THR A 215 11.04 1.67 -8.03
CA THR A 215 11.07 0.55 -8.97
C THR A 215 11.00 -0.78 -8.21
N ARG A 216 11.80 -0.98 -7.15
CA ARG A 216 11.72 -2.20 -6.34
C ARG A 216 10.37 -2.36 -5.65
N TYR A 217 9.84 -1.26 -5.12
CA TYR A 217 8.51 -1.24 -4.50
C TYR A 217 7.42 -1.68 -5.47
N LEU A 218 7.40 -1.11 -6.69
CA LEU A 218 6.42 -1.48 -7.71
C LEU A 218 6.66 -2.88 -8.28
N ALA A 219 7.92 -3.23 -8.59
CA ALA A 219 8.26 -4.51 -9.21
C ALA A 219 7.95 -5.70 -8.30
N ASN A 220 8.12 -5.53 -6.98
CA ASN A 220 7.85 -6.56 -5.99
C ASN A 220 6.45 -6.45 -5.36
N SER A 221 5.60 -5.54 -5.85
CA SER A 221 4.22 -5.42 -5.36
C SER A 221 3.33 -6.57 -5.84
N ASP A 222 2.49 -7.07 -4.93
CA ASP A 222 1.45 -8.05 -5.22
C ASP A 222 0.21 -7.38 -5.83
N GLY A 223 -0.03 -6.11 -5.51
CA GLY A 223 -1.13 -5.30 -6.06
C GLY A 223 -0.83 -3.82 -5.97
N ILE A 224 -1.51 -3.02 -6.80
CA ILE A 224 -1.27 -1.58 -6.91
C ILE A 224 -2.60 -0.84 -6.69
N ILE A 225 -2.59 0.20 -5.87
CA ILE A 225 -3.64 1.21 -5.77
C ILE A 225 -3.12 2.49 -6.43
N LEU A 226 -3.64 2.79 -7.62
CA LEU A 226 -3.37 4.01 -8.36
C LEU A 226 -4.43 5.06 -8.03
N ILE A 227 -4.04 6.10 -7.31
CA ILE A 227 -4.90 7.17 -6.81
C ILE A 227 -4.80 8.38 -7.73
N LEU A 228 -5.90 8.69 -8.39
CA LEU A 228 -6.04 9.78 -9.35
C LEU A 228 -7.01 10.83 -8.81
N ASP A 229 -6.70 12.10 -9.07
CA ASP A 229 -7.64 13.19 -8.87
C ASP A 229 -8.46 13.37 -10.15
N PRO A 230 -9.79 13.10 -10.13
CA PRO A 230 -10.62 13.36 -11.31
C PRO A 230 -10.54 14.83 -11.76
N LEU A 231 -10.36 15.81 -10.86
CA LEU A 231 -10.26 17.24 -11.18
C LEU A 231 -8.95 17.61 -11.91
N GLN A 232 -8.00 16.68 -12.06
CA GLN A 232 -6.84 16.87 -12.95
C GLN A 232 -7.18 16.56 -14.42
N LEU A 233 -8.33 15.93 -14.70
CA LEU A 233 -8.79 15.68 -16.06
C LEU A 233 -9.54 16.91 -16.60
N PRO A 234 -9.26 17.37 -17.83
CA PRO A 234 -9.84 18.60 -18.36
C PRO A 234 -11.37 18.61 -18.42
N GLY A 235 -12.01 17.50 -18.79
CA GLY A 235 -13.47 17.42 -18.87
C GLY A 235 -14.13 17.41 -17.49
N ALA A 236 -13.50 16.78 -16.50
CA ALA A 236 -14.04 16.67 -15.15
C ALA A 236 -14.13 18.02 -14.45
N ARG A 237 -13.15 18.92 -14.67
CA ARG A 237 -13.15 20.26 -14.06
C ARG A 237 -14.42 21.06 -14.35
N GLN A 238 -14.99 20.88 -15.54
CA GLN A 238 -16.18 21.60 -15.98
C GLN A 238 -17.48 21.04 -15.37
N LEU A 239 -17.43 19.79 -14.90
CA LEU A 239 -18.54 19.06 -14.32
C LEU A 239 -18.50 19.04 -12.78
N ALA A 240 -17.45 19.61 -12.19
CA ALA A 240 -17.31 19.71 -10.76
C ALA A 240 -18.37 20.67 -10.18
N ARG A 241 -18.92 20.33 -9.02
CA ARG A 241 -19.87 21.18 -8.31
C ARG A 241 -19.24 22.55 -7.96
N PRO A 242 -20.06 23.61 -7.86
CA PRO A 242 -19.58 24.92 -7.42
C PRO A 242 -18.86 24.84 -6.07
N GLY A 243 -17.71 25.50 -5.97
CA GLY A 243 -16.90 25.53 -4.74
C GLY A 243 -15.97 24.33 -4.52
N ALA A 244 -15.95 23.35 -5.45
CA ALA A 244 -14.94 22.29 -5.41
C ALA A 244 -13.52 22.87 -5.52
N ALA A 245 -12.63 22.43 -4.65
CA ALA A 245 -11.22 22.84 -4.67
C ALA A 245 -10.52 22.23 -5.89
N LEU A 246 -10.24 23.06 -6.89
CA LEU A 246 -9.54 22.63 -8.11
C LEU A 246 -8.03 22.56 -7.87
N PRO A 247 -7.34 21.48 -8.29
CA PRO A 247 -5.89 21.41 -8.16
C PRO A 247 -5.22 22.39 -9.13
N GLU A 248 -4.04 22.88 -8.76
CA GLU A 248 -3.16 23.60 -9.67
C GLU A 248 -2.80 22.72 -10.87
N THR A 249 -2.69 23.33 -12.06
CA THR A 249 -2.35 22.60 -13.30
C THR A 249 -0.87 22.68 -13.64
N GLU A 250 -0.19 23.73 -13.22
CA GLU A 250 1.22 23.96 -13.53
C GLU A 250 2.13 23.06 -12.70
N GLY A 251 3.10 22.41 -13.34
CA GLY A 251 4.09 21.55 -12.69
C GLY A 251 3.56 20.21 -12.17
N GLN A 252 2.26 19.91 -12.33
CA GLN A 252 1.67 18.63 -11.92
C GLN A 252 1.73 17.60 -13.05
N ASP A 253 2.16 16.39 -12.72
CA ASP A 253 2.10 15.26 -13.63
C ASP A 253 0.64 14.85 -13.90
N SER A 254 0.26 14.78 -15.18
CA SER A 254 -1.09 14.36 -15.56
C SER A 254 -1.37 12.92 -15.08
N PRO A 255 -2.62 12.57 -14.74
CA PRO A 255 -3.02 11.20 -14.41
C PRO A 255 -2.52 10.14 -15.41
N ILE A 256 -2.54 10.50 -16.70
CA ILE A 256 -2.09 9.66 -17.81
C ILE A 256 -0.58 9.43 -17.75
N ASN A 257 0.21 10.47 -17.48
CA ASN A 257 1.67 10.35 -17.38
C ASN A 257 2.08 9.50 -16.17
N VAL A 258 1.35 9.62 -15.05
CA VAL A 258 1.56 8.76 -13.87
C VAL A 258 1.31 7.30 -14.22
N LEU A 259 0.15 6.97 -14.81
CA LEU A 259 -0.16 5.61 -15.23
C LEU A 259 0.87 5.07 -16.24
N SER A 260 1.26 5.88 -17.22
CA SER A 260 2.24 5.49 -18.24
C SER A 260 3.60 5.15 -17.64
N ARG A 261 4.06 5.92 -16.64
CA ARG A 261 5.31 5.62 -15.91
C ARG A 261 5.19 4.35 -15.08
N VAL A 262 4.10 4.18 -14.32
CA VAL A 262 3.86 2.94 -13.56
C VAL A 262 3.88 1.73 -14.48
N THR A 263 3.16 1.81 -15.59
CA THR A 263 3.14 0.76 -16.63
C THR A 263 4.56 0.48 -17.14
N SER A 264 5.32 1.53 -17.49
CA SER A 264 6.69 1.42 -17.98
C SER A 264 7.67 0.84 -16.96
N MET A 265 7.46 1.03 -15.65
CA MET A 265 8.30 0.43 -14.61
C MET A 265 8.00 -1.07 -14.42
N LEU A 266 6.76 -1.49 -14.68
CA LEU A 266 6.32 -2.89 -14.50
C LEU A 266 6.66 -3.78 -15.70
N LEU A 267 6.72 -3.24 -16.92
CA LEU A 267 6.98 -4.01 -18.15
C LEU A 267 8.39 -4.68 -18.18
N PRO A 268 9.51 -4.01 -17.85
CA PRO A 268 10.86 -4.58 -17.94
C PRO A 268 11.12 -5.73 -16.94
N HIS A 269 10.54 -5.63 -15.74
CA HIS A 269 10.72 -6.61 -14.66
C HIS A 269 10.06 -7.98 -14.96
N ARG A 270 9.32 -8.08 -16.06
CA ARG A 270 8.68 -9.30 -16.55
C ARG A 270 9.23 -9.78 -17.88
N ALA A 271 9.96 -8.93 -18.61
CA ALA A 271 10.75 -9.34 -19.76
C ALA A 271 11.90 -10.25 -19.31
N ALA A 272 12.48 -10.02 -18.14
CA ALA A 272 13.27 -11.04 -17.45
C ALA A 272 12.30 -12.06 -16.83
N GLY A 273 12.11 -13.23 -17.45
CA GLY A 273 11.36 -14.31 -16.81
C GLY A 273 11.96 -14.68 -15.44
N PRO A 274 11.36 -15.61 -14.67
CA PRO A 274 11.85 -16.08 -13.36
C PRO A 274 13.24 -16.76 -13.38
N ARG A 275 13.98 -16.64 -14.50
CA ARG A 275 15.22 -17.31 -14.82
C ARG A 275 16.38 -16.36 -15.14
N GLY A 276 16.24 -15.05 -15.00
CA GLY A 276 17.36 -14.11 -15.21
C GLY A 276 18.09 -14.26 -16.56
N GLY A 277 17.47 -14.94 -17.53
CA GLY A 277 18.05 -15.25 -18.82
C GLY A 277 17.81 -14.06 -19.74
N ARG A 278 18.87 -13.57 -20.38
CA ARG A 278 18.77 -12.57 -21.45
C ARG A 278 17.80 -13.10 -22.51
N LEU A 279 16.65 -12.46 -22.70
CA LEU A 279 15.78 -12.79 -23.82
C LEU A 279 16.46 -12.40 -25.12
N ARG A 280 16.32 -13.25 -26.13
CA ARG A 280 16.77 -12.95 -27.49
C ARG A 280 15.99 -11.73 -28.01
N PRO A 281 16.66 -10.73 -28.60
CA PRO A 281 15.98 -9.63 -29.27
C PRO A 281 14.96 -10.17 -30.30
N GLY A 282 13.72 -9.70 -30.24
CA GLY A 282 12.67 -10.05 -31.21
C GLY A 282 11.77 -11.26 -30.90
N ALA A 283 12.00 -11.99 -29.81
CA ALA A 283 11.17 -13.17 -29.44
C ALA A 283 10.24 -12.94 -28.22
N ALA A 284 10.36 -11.81 -27.54
CA ALA A 284 9.58 -11.51 -26.34
C ALA A 284 8.21 -10.92 -26.71
N ARG A 285 7.15 -11.73 -26.69
CA ARG A 285 5.81 -11.16 -26.49
C ARG A 285 5.76 -10.67 -25.05
N VAL A 286 5.83 -9.36 -24.83
CA VAL A 286 5.56 -8.77 -23.53
C VAL A 286 4.06 -8.98 -23.26
N GLY A 287 3.73 -9.98 -22.46
CA GLY A 287 2.35 -10.23 -22.05
C GLY A 287 1.80 -9.11 -21.18
N ARG A 288 0.48 -9.07 -20.99
CA ARG A 288 -0.15 -8.13 -20.07
C ARG A 288 0.37 -8.32 -18.64
N ILE A 289 0.49 -7.21 -17.91
CA ILE A 289 0.85 -7.12 -16.50
C ILE A 289 -0.19 -7.90 -15.69
N SER A 290 0.26 -8.89 -14.94
CA SER A 290 -0.64 -9.73 -14.12
C SER A 290 -0.86 -9.18 -12.71
N THR A 291 -0.04 -8.23 -12.27
CA THR A 291 -0.23 -7.56 -10.98
C THR A 291 -1.52 -6.75 -11.06
N PRO A 292 -2.54 -7.04 -10.21
CA PRO A 292 -3.80 -6.33 -10.22
C PRO A 292 -3.61 -4.85 -9.85
N ILE A 293 -4.30 -3.97 -10.58
CA ILE A 293 -4.27 -2.53 -10.34
C ILE A 293 -5.68 -1.97 -10.07
N ALA A 294 -5.85 -1.38 -8.89
CA ALA A 294 -7.05 -0.66 -8.48
C ALA A 294 -6.86 0.81 -8.86
N VAL A 295 -7.67 1.31 -9.79
CA VAL A 295 -7.59 2.69 -10.27
C VAL A 295 -8.68 3.49 -9.57
N VAL A 296 -8.28 4.35 -8.65
CA VAL A 296 -9.14 5.01 -7.68
C VAL A 296 -9.25 6.50 -7.97
N PHE A 297 -10.45 6.99 -8.21
CA PHE A 297 -10.75 8.41 -8.30
C PHE A 297 -11.17 8.92 -6.91
N ALA A 298 -10.27 9.67 -6.28
CA ALA A 298 -10.29 9.92 -4.82
C ALA A 298 -11.16 11.09 -4.34
N LYS A 299 -11.64 11.91 -5.28
CA LYS A 299 -12.41 13.14 -5.00
C LYS A 299 -13.76 13.08 -5.68
N LEU A 300 -14.43 11.92 -5.56
CA LEU A 300 -15.78 11.75 -6.09
C LEU A 300 -16.77 12.77 -5.50
N ASP A 301 -16.41 13.31 -4.32
CA ASP A 301 -17.15 14.39 -3.66
C ASP A 301 -17.40 15.63 -4.49
N ALA A 302 -16.51 15.91 -5.43
CA ALA A 302 -16.67 17.06 -6.32
C ALA A 302 -17.81 16.87 -7.34
N PHE A 303 -18.41 15.68 -7.46
CA PHE A 303 -19.35 15.35 -8.53
C PHE A 303 -20.74 14.89 -8.05
N TRP A 304 -21.02 14.81 -6.75
CA TRP A 304 -22.29 14.24 -6.25
C TRP A 304 -23.53 14.87 -6.88
N ASP A 305 -23.55 16.18 -7.07
CA ASP A 305 -24.70 16.91 -7.62
C ASP A 305 -24.91 16.64 -9.12
N GLY A 306 -23.89 16.14 -9.82
CA GLY A 306 -23.92 15.80 -11.24
C GLY A 306 -24.19 14.32 -11.52
N LEU A 307 -24.17 13.45 -10.51
CA LEU A 307 -24.45 12.02 -10.67
C LEU A 307 -25.95 11.78 -10.77
N ALA A 308 -26.35 10.86 -11.66
CA ALA A 308 -27.74 10.46 -11.78
C ALA A 308 -28.26 9.81 -10.48
N PRO A 309 -29.54 10.01 -10.08
CA PRO A 309 -30.06 9.46 -8.82
C PRO A 309 -29.92 7.94 -8.65
N GLY A 310 -29.88 7.18 -9.75
CA GLY A 310 -29.68 5.73 -9.75
C GLY A 310 -28.23 5.28 -9.93
N SER A 311 -27.26 6.19 -9.86
CA SER A 311 -25.84 5.87 -10.10
C SER A 311 -25.32 4.88 -9.05
N PRO A 312 -24.59 3.81 -9.44
CA PRO A 312 -23.91 2.92 -8.50
C PRO A 312 -22.96 3.66 -7.55
N LEU A 313 -22.43 4.81 -7.99
CA LEU A 313 -21.55 5.69 -7.23
C LEU A 313 -22.24 6.48 -6.10
N LEU A 314 -23.57 6.41 -6.00
CA LEU A 314 -24.35 6.95 -4.87
C LEU A 314 -24.84 5.85 -3.92
N THR A 315 -24.73 4.59 -4.31
CA THR A 315 -25.21 3.44 -3.53
C THR A 315 -24.21 3.13 -2.42
N GLN A 316 -24.68 2.91 -1.18
CA GLN A 316 -23.79 2.52 -0.08
C GLN A 316 -23.31 1.07 -0.25
N PRO A 317 -22.01 0.78 -0.09
CA PRO A 317 -21.52 -0.58 -0.18
C PRO A 317 -22.07 -1.42 0.99
N PRO A 318 -22.40 -2.71 0.78
CA PRO A 318 -22.83 -3.57 1.88
C PRO A 318 -21.71 -3.78 2.92
N ALA A 319 -22.04 -3.62 4.19
CA ALA A 319 -21.12 -3.67 5.32
C ALA A 319 -21.12 -5.05 6.00
N ASP A 320 -20.81 -6.12 5.25
CA ASP A 320 -20.87 -7.51 5.73
C ASP A 320 -19.51 -8.23 5.73
N GLY A 321 -18.41 -7.48 5.52
CA GLY A 321 -17.04 -8.00 5.46
C GLY A 321 -16.73 -8.90 4.28
N ARG A 322 -17.59 -8.90 3.25
CA ARG A 322 -17.31 -9.56 1.97
C ARG A 322 -17.07 -8.52 0.89
N PHE A 323 -16.31 -8.91 -0.12
CA PHE A 323 -16.17 -8.09 -1.31
C PHE A 323 -17.32 -8.38 -2.29
N HIS A 324 -18.16 -7.37 -2.55
CA HIS A 324 -19.32 -7.49 -3.42
C HIS A 324 -18.93 -7.26 -4.88
N THR A 325 -18.77 -8.36 -5.62
CA THR A 325 -18.24 -8.30 -6.99
C THR A 325 -19.19 -7.62 -7.96
N ALA A 326 -20.51 -7.80 -7.80
CA ALA A 326 -21.50 -7.16 -8.66
C ALA A 326 -21.51 -5.63 -8.48
N ASP A 327 -21.63 -5.15 -7.24
CA ASP A 327 -21.56 -3.71 -6.91
C ASP A 327 -20.26 -3.08 -7.43
N SER A 328 -19.11 -3.74 -7.25
CA SER A 328 -17.84 -3.24 -7.78
C SER A 328 -17.77 -3.18 -9.30
N LEU A 329 -18.44 -4.11 -10.01
CA LEU A 329 -18.54 -4.09 -11.47
C LEU A 329 -19.42 -2.94 -11.96
N ASP A 330 -20.55 -2.70 -11.28
CA ASP A 330 -21.45 -1.59 -11.61
C ASP A 330 -20.74 -0.23 -11.42
N VAL A 331 -20.01 -0.07 -10.31
CA VAL A 331 -19.14 1.10 -10.07
C VAL A 331 -18.07 1.21 -11.15
N HIS A 332 -17.47 0.10 -11.59
CA HIS A 332 -16.44 0.11 -12.61
C HIS A 332 -16.94 0.62 -13.96
N GLU A 333 -18.10 0.14 -14.41
CA GLU A 333 -18.70 0.60 -15.67
C GLU A 333 -19.15 2.05 -15.59
N GLU A 334 -19.69 2.49 -14.45
CA GLU A 334 -20.08 3.89 -14.23
C GLU A 334 -18.88 4.84 -14.29
N VAL A 335 -17.78 4.52 -13.60
CA VAL A 335 -16.54 5.31 -13.68
C VAL A 335 -15.97 5.29 -15.09
N ARG A 336 -16.04 4.15 -15.78
CA ARG A 336 -15.60 4.03 -17.17
C ARG A 336 -16.42 4.92 -18.11
N HIS A 337 -17.73 5.05 -17.86
CA HIS A 337 -18.59 5.99 -18.57
C HIS A 337 -18.16 7.44 -18.30
N LEU A 338 -18.02 7.83 -17.02
CA LEU A 338 -17.56 9.17 -16.61
C LEU A 338 -16.20 9.54 -17.20
N LEU A 339 -15.28 8.57 -17.35
CA LEU A 339 -13.98 8.81 -17.97
C LEU A 339 -14.07 9.32 -19.40
N ARG A 340 -15.12 8.97 -20.15
CA ARG A 340 -15.35 9.49 -21.50
C ARG A 340 -15.70 10.98 -21.43
N GLU A 341 -16.57 11.36 -20.52
CA GLU A 341 -16.96 12.77 -20.28
C GLU A 341 -15.80 13.60 -19.75
N TRP A 342 -15.01 13.02 -18.85
CA TRP A 342 -13.81 13.65 -18.28
C TRP A 342 -12.67 13.83 -19.28
N ARG A 343 -12.80 13.31 -20.50
CA ARG A 343 -11.75 13.25 -21.54
C ARG A 343 -10.54 12.43 -21.07
N GLY A 344 -10.78 11.39 -20.29
CA GLY A 344 -9.79 10.46 -19.75
C GLY A 344 -9.64 9.15 -20.53
N GLY A 345 -10.19 9.03 -21.74
CA GLY A 345 -10.23 7.78 -22.52
C GLY A 345 -8.86 7.10 -22.74
N GLN A 346 -7.76 7.87 -22.76
CA GLN A 346 -6.41 7.31 -22.86
C GLN A 346 -6.03 6.44 -21.64
N LEU A 347 -6.56 6.73 -20.45
CA LEU A 347 -6.33 5.91 -19.25
C LEU A 347 -6.88 4.50 -19.46
N ASP A 348 -8.12 4.39 -19.95
CA ASP A 348 -8.80 3.11 -20.22
C ASP A 348 -8.04 2.31 -21.28
N GLN A 349 -7.62 2.98 -22.36
CA GLN A 349 -6.84 2.32 -23.42
C GLN A 349 -5.51 1.74 -22.91
N ILE A 350 -4.78 2.48 -22.05
CA ILE A 350 -3.53 1.99 -21.45
C ILE A 350 -3.79 0.78 -20.57
N LEU A 351 -4.84 0.82 -19.73
CA LEU A 351 -5.20 -0.27 -18.82
C LEU A 351 -5.62 -1.53 -19.59
N GLU A 352 -6.54 -1.40 -20.55
CA GLU A 352 -6.99 -2.51 -21.39
C GLU A 352 -5.85 -3.17 -22.17
N THR A 353 -4.92 -2.37 -22.68
CA THR A 353 -3.81 -2.87 -23.49
C THR A 353 -2.79 -3.61 -22.62
N ASN A 354 -2.47 -3.06 -21.45
CA ASN A 354 -1.29 -3.47 -20.68
C ASN A 354 -1.60 -4.34 -19.46
N TYR A 355 -2.81 -4.33 -18.90
CA TYR A 355 -3.13 -5.01 -17.64
C TYR A 355 -4.13 -6.15 -17.83
N ARG A 356 -3.89 -7.27 -17.13
CA ARG A 356 -4.79 -8.42 -17.13
C ARG A 356 -5.96 -8.25 -16.16
N HIS A 357 -5.68 -7.61 -15.02
CA HIS A 357 -6.63 -7.40 -13.94
C HIS A 357 -6.57 -5.94 -13.52
N TYR A 358 -7.64 -5.19 -13.80
CA TYR A 358 -7.80 -3.83 -13.31
C TYR A 358 -9.26 -3.58 -12.93
N ARG A 359 -9.48 -2.66 -11.99
CA ARG A 359 -10.81 -2.25 -11.55
C ARG A 359 -10.82 -0.76 -11.29
N TYR A 360 -11.92 -0.10 -11.67
CA TYR A 360 -12.13 1.31 -11.39
C TYR A 360 -12.93 1.46 -10.11
N PHE A 361 -12.57 2.45 -9.30
CA PHE A 361 -13.26 2.80 -8.07
C PHE A 361 -13.45 4.32 -8.02
N GLY A 362 -14.61 4.75 -7.54
CA GLY A 362 -14.85 6.12 -7.09
C GLY A 362 -15.00 6.13 -5.58
N MET A 363 -14.27 7.01 -4.90
CA MET A 363 -14.34 7.15 -3.45
C MET A 363 -14.16 8.61 -3.04
N SER A 364 -14.56 8.94 -1.81
CA SER A 364 -14.18 10.19 -1.17
C SER A 364 -13.67 9.89 0.22
N ALA A 365 -12.40 10.18 0.47
CA ALA A 365 -11.76 9.92 1.75
C ALA A 365 -12.34 10.80 2.87
N LEU A 366 -12.60 12.08 2.58
CA LEU A 366 -13.11 13.02 3.57
C LEU A 366 -14.64 13.11 3.60
N GLY A 367 -15.31 12.72 2.51
CA GLY A 367 -16.76 12.89 2.38
C GLY A 367 -17.20 14.34 2.18
N ASN A 368 -16.30 15.31 2.26
CA ASN A 368 -16.51 16.69 1.88
C ASN A 368 -15.17 17.31 1.50
N SER A 369 -15.22 18.35 0.67
CA SER A 369 -14.03 19.10 0.29
C SER A 369 -13.48 19.86 1.51
N PRO A 370 -12.15 19.93 1.71
CA PRO A 370 -11.54 20.72 2.78
C PRO A 370 -11.93 22.19 2.70
N THR A 371 -11.88 22.88 3.83
CA THR A 371 -12.03 24.33 3.88
C THR A 371 -10.83 25.04 3.23
N THR A 372 -11.02 26.31 2.86
CA THR A 372 -9.99 27.11 2.18
C THR A 372 -8.74 27.35 3.02
N ASP A 373 -8.84 27.30 4.35
CA ASP A 373 -7.73 27.38 5.30
C ASP A 373 -7.04 26.02 5.53
N GLY A 374 -7.36 25.00 4.73
CA GLY A 374 -6.69 23.70 4.78
C GLY A 374 -7.10 22.88 6.01
N ARG A 375 -8.39 22.94 6.37
CA ARG A 375 -8.96 22.12 7.46
C ARG A 375 -10.01 21.16 6.94
N VAL A 376 -10.27 20.12 7.73
CA VAL A 376 -11.39 19.21 7.51
C VAL A 376 -12.70 19.99 7.64
N ALA A 377 -13.72 19.59 6.87
CA ALA A 377 -15.05 20.20 6.95
C ALA A 377 -15.62 20.14 8.39
N PRO A 378 -16.38 21.17 8.83
CA PRO A 378 -17.00 21.17 10.17
C PRO A 378 -17.96 20.00 10.42
N THR A 379 -18.49 19.40 9.37
CA THR A 379 -19.33 18.19 9.41
C THR A 379 -18.54 16.90 9.73
N GLY A 380 -17.22 17.00 9.87
CA GLY A 380 -16.31 15.90 10.14
C GLY A 380 -15.93 15.10 8.90
N ILE A 381 -15.13 14.06 9.13
CA ILE A 381 -14.69 13.12 8.10
C ILE A 381 -15.78 12.07 7.90
N GLN A 382 -16.28 11.93 6.68
CA GLN A 382 -17.34 11.00 6.30
C GLN A 382 -16.88 10.10 5.15
N PRO A 383 -16.03 9.09 5.43
CA PRO A 383 -15.43 8.26 4.39
C PRO A 383 -16.50 7.55 3.55
N TYR A 384 -16.36 7.61 2.23
CA TYR A 384 -17.24 6.92 1.29
C TYR A 384 -16.43 5.97 0.40
N ARG A 385 -16.75 4.67 0.47
CA ARG A 385 -16.12 3.58 -0.34
C ARG A 385 -14.59 3.47 -0.24
N VAL A 386 -14.00 3.96 0.87
CA VAL A 386 -12.54 4.02 1.01
C VAL A 386 -11.88 2.64 1.10
N THR A 387 -12.60 1.64 1.61
CA THR A 387 -12.11 0.27 1.80
C THR A 387 -12.20 -0.58 0.53
N ASP A 388 -13.10 -0.25 -0.41
CA ASP A 388 -13.38 -1.03 -1.61
C ASP A 388 -12.12 -1.41 -2.42
N PRO A 389 -11.16 -0.49 -2.71
CA PRO A 389 -9.99 -0.83 -3.50
C PRO A 389 -9.09 -1.87 -2.85
N LEU A 390 -8.89 -1.77 -1.53
CA LEU A 390 -8.08 -2.75 -0.78
C LEU A 390 -8.81 -4.09 -0.68
N LEU A 391 -10.11 -4.09 -0.39
CA LEU A 391 -10.90 -5.31 -0.30
C LEU A 391 -10.93 -6.07 -1.64
N TRP A 392 -10.99 -5.35 -2.76
CA TRP A 392 -10.85 -5.96 -4.07
C TRP A 392 -9.49 -6.63 -4.24
N LEU A 393 -8.39 -5.93 -3.97
CA LEU A 393 -7.04 -6.51 -4.07
C LEU A 393 -6.89 -7.75 -3.17
N LEU A 394 -7.36 -7.69 -1.93
CA LEU A 394 -7.36 -8.82 -1.01
C LEU A 394 -8.21 -9.99 -1.51
N SER A 395 -9.30 -9.71 -2.23
CA SER A 395 -10.12 -10.74 -2.87
C SER A 395 -9.42 -11.41 -4.05
N GLU A 396 -8.68 -10.64 -4.87
CA GLU A 396 -7.84 -11.18 -5.96
C GLU A 396 -6.72 -12.09 -5.40
N PHE A 397 -6.29 -11.86 -4.16
CA PHE A 397 -5.32 -12.71 -3.47
C PHE A 397 -5.93 -13.91 -2.73
N GLY A 398 -7.26 -13.98 -2.68
CA GLY A 398 -8.00 -15.01 -1.94
C GLY A 398 -8.07 -14.80 -0.42
N SER A 399 -7.61 -13.64 0.09
CA SER A 399 -7.63 -13.27 1.51
C SER A 399 -8.99 -12.78 1.99
N VAL A 400 -9.84 -12.25 1.11
CA VAL A 400 -11.21 -11.79 1.41
C VAL A 400 -12.21 -12.56 0.55
N ALA A 401 -13.31 -13.00 1.17
CA ALA A 401 -14.36 -13.73 0.46
C ALA A 401 -15.15 -12.81 -0.48
N THR A 402 -15.50 -13.32 -1.66
CA THR A 402 -16.34 -12.63 -2.63
C THR A 402 -17.77 -13.14 -2.59
N THR A 403 -18.75 -12.27 -2.90
CA THR A 403 -20.08 -12.75 -3.26
C THR A 403 -20.04 -13.34 -4.67
N LYS A 404 -20.64 -14.53 -4.86
CA LYS A 404 -20.78 -15.10 -6.19
C LYS A 404 -21.71 -14.20 -7.00
N ARG A 405 -21.32 -13.91 -8.25
CA ARG A 405 -22.22 -13.36 -9.26
C ARG A 405 -23.43 -14.30 -9.35
N GLN A 406 -24.64 -13.80 -9.09
CA GLN A 406 -25.83 -14.49 -9.57
C GLN A 406 -25.72 -14.45 -11.10
N ALA A 407 -25.58 -15.64 -11.69
CA ALA A 407 -25.30 -15.81 -13.12
C ALA A 407 -26.43 -15.25 -13.98
#